data_AF-A0A932RLX1-F1
#
_entry.id   AF-A0A932RLX1-F1
#
_cell.length_a   1.000
_cell.length_b   1.000
_cell.length_c   1.000
_cell.angle_alpha   90.00
_cell.angle_beta   90.00
_cell.angle_gamma   90.00
#
_symmetry.space_group_name_H-M   'P 1'
#
loop_
_entity.id
_entity.type
_entity.pdbx_description
1 polymer ?
#
loop_
_entity_poly.entity_id
_entity_poly.type
_entity_poly.pdbx_seq_one_letter_code
_entity_poly.pdbx_strand_id
1 'polypeptide(L)'
;MKDARKNVKRGAACLLALAVLVQPALAPSAEAYVLNRNIQGAAPGSCPVPQRFAATTPGIVDRRWSTSLSVSPQTVFTDVSGIIPPETPVQQIDRAIRNSFDVWTSVGTSLTPASLGAALTQISTQSACNFSDGLNSICFNQSDPAFTTGVLAFTRVNSWDALGFVLGTNPPTTIIGEIVDADIYFRTDGALTFATREALAAHQNSFDLESVMIHELGHWFGFSHSAVLRAMMYPFAPPQGTFTGGVRCPTPNTGCDLPLADDDRAGLRVLYPNPADPNVGTISGFILPANPSMSLAGLPSPAPGRSVTGIFGAHVVAVDAATGAVVAGTFGGWSCNPANLPSQFDGFYKIEGLPVGRSYKIFVEPLDSPTDASDIQNAIDALCWQVAKNDVCTPPAVNTNFTTKIKPQ
;
A
#
# COMPACT_ATOMS: atom_id res chain seq x y z
N MET A 1 7.79 33.47 -63.01
CA MET A 1 8.81 32.85 -62.12
C MET A 1 8.79 33.44 -60.69
N LYS A 2 7.61 33.73 -60.12
CA LYS A 2 7.47 34.26 -58.73
C LYS A 2 6.39 33.56 -57.87
N ASP A 3 5.60 32.63 -58.41
CA ASP A 3 4.49 31.99 -57.67
C ASP A 3 4.72 30.52 -57.26
N ALA A 4 5.85 29.91 -57.57
CA ALA A 4 6.11 28.50 -57.24
C ALA A 4 6.72 28.27 -55.83
N ARG A 5 7.04 29.32 -55.06
CA ARG A 5 7.76 29.19 -53.77
C ARG A 5 6.89 29.24 -52.52
N LYS A 6 5.56 29.38 -52.64
CA LYS A 6 4.67 29.52 -51.47
C LYS A 6 4.05 28.22 -50.96
N ASN A 7 4.10 27.12 -51.74
CA ASN A 7 3.41 25.86 -51.39
C ASN A 7 4.29 24.77 -50.77
N VAL A 8 5.62 24.94 -50.69
CA VAL A 8 6.51 23.92 -50.07
C VAL A 8 6.64 24.10 -48.55
N LYS A 9 6.25 25.25 -47.99
CA LYS A 9 6.37 25.51 -46.54
C LYS A 9 5.14 25.13 -45.70
N ARG A 10 4.05 24.64 -46.32
CA ARG A 10 2.84 24.18 -45.59
C ARG A 10 2.73 22.66 -45.44
N GLY A 11 3.54 21.88 -46.17
CA GLY A 11 3.58 20.41 -46.04
C GLY A 11 4.51 19.88 -44.95
N ALA A 12 5.55 20.63 -44.56
CA ALA A 12 6.56 20.18 -43.59
C ALA A 12 6.19 20.45 -42.12
N ALA A 13 5.17 21.27 -41.86
CA ALA A 13 4.73 21.61 -40.49
C ALA A 13 3.65 20.65 -39.94
N CYS A 14 3.02 19.83 -40.79
CA CYS A 14 2.00 18.85 -40.36
C CYS A 14 2.57 17.45 -40.08
N LEU A 15 3.75 17.12 -40.62
CA LEU A 15 4.38 15.81 -40.39
C LEU A 15 5.31 15.78 -39.17
N LEU A 16 5.77 16.94 -38.66
CA LEU A 16 6.51 17.00 -37.39
C LEU A 16 5.59 17.09 -36.16
N ALA A 17 4.33 17.49 -36.33
CA ALA A 17 3.35 17.57 -35.24
C ALA A 17 2.66 16.21 -34.95
N LEU A 18 2.74 15.25 -35.88
CA LEU A 18 2.19 13.90 -35.68
C LEU A 18 3.19 12.91 -35.09
N ALA A 19 4.50 13.24 -35.09
CA ALA A 19 5.55 12.37 -34.55
C ALA A 19 5.87 12.61 -33.06
N VAL A 20 5.18 13.54 -32.40
CA VAL A 20 5.30 13.82 -30.95
C VAL A 20 4.11 13.23 -30.15
N LEU A 21 3.17 12.55 -30.82
CA LEU A 21 2.00 11.91 -30.19
C LEU A 21 2.20 10.42 -29.89
N VAL A 22 3.43 9.91 -29.94
CA VAL A 22 3.74 8.53 -29.55
C VAL A 22 4.59 8.55 -28.28
N GLN A 23 3.91 8.22 -27.18
CA GLN A 23 4.39 7.93 -25.83
C GLN A 23 4.88 9.12 -24.98
N PRO A 24 4.08 9.61 -24.01
CA PRO A 24 4.68 9.85 -22.71
C PRO A 24 4.97 8.46 -22.14
N ALA A 25 6.24 8.04 -22.19
CA ALA A 25 6.72 7.10 -21.21
C ALA A 25 6.35 7.69 -19.84
N LEU A 26 5.52 6.98 -19.10
CA LEU A 26 5.11 7.27 -17.73
C LEU A 26 6.40 7.46 -16.91
N ALA A 27 6.79 8.71 -16.69
CA ALA A 27 7.83 9.03 -15.72
C ALA A 27 7.21 8.80 -14.33
N PRO A 28 7.80 7.95 -13.46
CA PRO A 28 7.35 7.83 -12.08
C PRO A 28 7.50 9.19 -11.38
N SER A 29 6.38 9.89 -11.22
CA SER A 29 6.20 10.95 -10.23
C SER A 29 5.89 10.31 -8.88
N ALA A 30 5.96 11.05 -7.77
CA ALA A 30 5.43 10.53 -6.50
C ALA A 30 4.02 10.02 -6.73
N GLU A 31 3.77 8.77 -6.36
CA GLU A 31 2.48 8.12 -6.58
C GLU A 31 1.60 8.29 -5.35
N ALA A 32 0.31 8.14 -5.59
CA ALA A 32 -0.72 8.25 -4.59
C ALA A 32 -0.65 7.13 -3.55
N TYR A 33 -1.26 7.38 -2.39
CA TYR A 33 -1.39 6.46 -1.26
C TYR A 33 -0.07 6.19 -0.55
N VAL A 34 -0.16 5.68 0.67
CA VAL A 34 1.02 5.28 1.44
C VAL A 34 1.35 3.85 1.03
N LEU A 35 2.31 3.71 0.12
CA LEU A 35 2.72 2.43 -0.46
C LEU A 35 4.13 2.09 0.00
N ASN A 36 4.42 0.80 0.18
CA ASN A 36 5.79 0.36 0.39
C ASN A 36 6.56 0.51 -0.92
N ARG A 37 7.83 0.92 -0.85
CA ARG A 37 8.65 1.21 -2.02
C ARG A 37 10.02 0.55 -1.93
N ASN A 38 10.59 0.27 -3.10
CA ASN A 38 12.00 -0.02 -3.27
C ASN A 38 12.63 1.07 -4.12
N ILE A 39 13.93 1.24 -3.99
CA ILE A 39 14.72 2.08 -4.89
C ILE A 39 15.59 1.16 -5.70
N GLN A 40 15.57 1.36 -7.02
CA GLN A 40 16.14 0.44 -8.00
C GLN A 40 17.62 0.13 -7.76
N GLY A 41 17.98 -1.15 -7.89
CA GLY A 41 19.32 -1.69 -7.71
C GLY A 41 20.29 -1.28 -8.82
N ALA A 42 21.48 -0.88 -8.39
CA ALA A 42 22.73 -0.58 -9.13
C ALA A 42 22.97 0.82 -9.70
N ALA A 43 21.98 1.72 -9.80
CA ALA A 43 22.22 3.10 -10.24
C ALA A 43 21.89 4.12 -9.14
N PRO A 44 22.89 4.78 -8.54
CA PRO A 44 22.65 5.91 -7.65
C PRO A 44 21.67 6.91 -8.26
N GLY A 45 20.62 7.23 -7.50
CA GLY A 45 19.65 8.26 -7.84
C GLY A 45 18.32 7.81 -8.43
N SER A 46 18.04 6.52 -8.67
CA SER A 46 16.75 6.10 -9.25
C SER A 46 15.50 6.53 -8.45
N CYS A 47 14.34 6.59 -9.13
CA CYS A 47 13.08 6.90 -8.45
C CYS A 47 12.56 5.73 -7.62
N PRO A 48 12.00 5.98 -6.43
CA PRO A 48 11.29 4.96 -5.66
C PRO A 48 10.14 4.35 -6.46
N VAL A 49 10.12 3.02 -6.59
CA VAL A 49 9.06 2.24 -7.23
C VAL A 49 8.24 1.50 -6.17
N PRO A 50 6.92 1.32 -6.36
CA PRO A 50 6.12 0.55 -5.42
C PRO A 50 6.54 -0.91 -5.38
N GLN A 51 6.45 -1.49 -4.18
CA GLN A 51 6.52 -2.93 -4.01
C GLN A 51 5.19 -3.56 -4.42
N ARG A 52 5.20 -4.58 -5.26
CA ARG A 52 3.98 -5.35 -5.63
C ARG A 52 4.33 -6.69 -6.26
N PHE A 53 3.37 -7.61 -6.30
CA PHE A 53 3.50 -8.81 -7.12
C PHE A 53 3.28 -8.51 -8.61
N ALA A 54 3.86 -9.32 -9.50
CA ALA A 54 3.58 -9.28 -10.95
C ALA A 54 2.21 -9.93 -11.28
N ALA A 55 1.12 -9.37 -10.74
CA ALA A 55 -0.22 -9.97 -10.69
C ALA A 55 -0.88 -10.26 -12.07
N THR A 56 -0.28 -9.83 -13.17
CA THR A 56 -0.69 -10.21 -14.53
C THR A 56 -0.38 -11.67 -14.88
N THR A 57 0.52 -12.31 -14.13
CA THR A 57 0.88 -13.71 -14.30
C THR A 57 -0.02 -14.59 -13.43
N PRO A 58 -0.82 -15.51 -14.00
CA PRO A 58 -1.65 -16.39 -13.19
C PRO A 58 -0.81 -17.23 -12.25
N GLY A 59 -1.26 -17.36 -11.00
CA GLY A 59 -0.62 -18.20 -10.02
C GLY A 59 0.68 -17.66 -9.42
N ILE A 60 1.04 -16.40 -9.67
CA ILE A 60 2.32 -15.82 -9.24
C ILE A 60 2.41 -15.66 -7.72
N VAL A 61 1.28 -15.45 -7.03
CA VAL A 61 1.23 -15.32 -5.58
C VAL A 61 0.97 -16.68 -4.96
N ASP A 62 2.02 -17.46 -4.71
CA ASP A 62 1.91 -18.69 -3.92
C ASP A 62 1.51 -18.34 -2.49
N ARG A 63 0.76 -19.25 -1.84
CA ARG A 63 0.18 -18.99 -0.52
C ARG A 63 0.12 -20.28 0.27
N ARG A 64 0.70 -20.25 1.46
CA ARG A 64 0.59 -21.34 2.42
C ARG A 64 0.35 -20.82 3.83
N TRP A 65 -0.19 -21.65 4.70
CA TRP A 65 -0.30 -21.32 6.12
C TRP A 65 -0.04 -22.52 7.01
N SER A 66 0.53 -22.25 8.18
CA SER A 66 0.85 -23.27 9.18
C SER A 66 -0.38 -23.64 10.00
N THR A 67 -0.81 -24.90 9.90
CA THR A 67 -1.89 -25.47 10.73
C THR A 67 -1.41 -25.90 12.11
N SER A 68 -0.12 -25.71 12.41
CA SER A 68 0.44 -25.96 13.74
C SER A 68 0.03 -24.80 14.65
N LEU A 69 -1.15 -24.90 15.27
CA LEU A 69 -1.66 -23.88 16.19
C LEU A 69 -1.15 -24.13 17.61
N SER A 70 -0.90 -23.06 18.37
CA SER A 70 -0.62 -23.19 19.80
C SER A 70 -1.83 -23.76 20.54
N VAL A 71 -1.65 -24.88 21.23
CA VAL A 71 -2.69 -25.52 22.05
C VAL A 71 -2.69 -25.01 23.50
N SER A 72 -1.63 -24.35 23.94
CA SER A 72 -1.51 -23.78 25.30
C SER A 72 -0.41 -22.71 25.37
N PRO A 73 -0.75 -21.41 25.52
CA PRO A 73 -2.11 -20.88 25.50
C PRO A 73 -2.73 -20.98 24.10
N GLN A 74 -4.04 -21.20 24.03
CA GLN A 74 -4.78 -21.08 22.77
C GLN A 74 -4.84 -19.61 22.38
N THR A 75 -4.40 -19.29 21.17
CA THR A 75 -4.30 -17.91 20.68
C THR A 75 -5.34 -17.57 19.62
N VAL A 76 -5.97 -18.58 19.01
CA VAL A 76 -7.03 -18.41 18.01
C VAL A 76 -8.26 -19.22 18.42
N PHE A 77 -9.37 -18.52 18.66
CA PHE A 77 -10.66 -19.12 18.99
C PHE A 77 -11.51 -19.34 17.74
N THR A 78 -12.17 -20.50 17.74
CA THR A 78 -13.01 -21.01 16.67
C THR A 78 -14.32 -21.48 17.28
N ASP A 79 -15.42 -21.30 16.55
CA ASP A 79 -16.73 -21.80 16.94
C ASP A 79 -17.30 -22.55 15.75
N VAL A 80 -17.27 -23.89 15.88
CA VAL A 80 -17.77 -24.82 14.87
C VAL A 80 -19.22 -25.22 15.14
N SER A 81 -19.82 -24.71 16.22
CA SER A 81 -21.20 -25.01 16.57
C SER A 81 -22.16 -24.30 15.60
N GLY A 82 -23.12 -25.05 15.06
CA GLY A 82 -24.14 -24.50 14.17
C GLY A 82 -23.70 -24.24 12.71
N ILE A 83 -22.45 -24.51 12.34
CA ILE A 83 -22.02 -24.45 10.93
C ILE A 83 -22.44 -25.74 10.21
N ILE A 84 -23.09 -25.60 9.05
CA ILE A 84 -23.51 -26.72 8.20
C ILE A 84 -22.93 -26.52 6.80
N PRO A 85 -22.08 -27.46 6.30
CA PRO A 85 -21.61 -28.68 6.97
C PRO A 85 -20.70 -28.37 8.18
N PRO A 86 -20.57 -29.29 9.16
CA PRO A 86 -19.67 -29.09 10.30
C PRO A 86 -18.23 -28.90 9.84
N GLU A 87 -17.53 -27.96 10.47
CA GLU A 87 -16.15 -27.64 10.15
C GLU A 87 -15.23 -27.96 11.32
N THR A 88 -13.96 -28.21 11.01
CA THR A 88 -12.90 -28.23 12.02
C THR A 88 -12.39 -26.81 12.28
N PRO A 89 -11.77 -26.54 13.45
CA PRO A 89 -11.09 -25.27 13.71
C PRO A 89 -10.12 -24.84 12.58
N VAL A 90 -9.38 -25.80 12.02
CA VAL A 90 -8.45 -25.56 10.91
C VAL A 90 -9.20 -25.12 9.65
N GLN A 91 -10.34 -25.74 9.33
CA GLN A 91 -11.18 -25.35 8.18
C GLN A 91 -11.78 -23.95 8.35
N GLN A 92 -12.17 -23.58 9.57
CA GLN A 92 -12.69 -22.25 9.84
C GLN A 92 -11.63 -21.15 9.69
N ILE A 93 -10.40 -21.39 10.18
CA ILE A 93 -9.27 -20.48 9.99
C ILE A 93 -8.87 -20.41 8.50
N ASP A 94 -8.85 -21.55 7.80
CA ASP A 94 -8.60 -21.61 6.35
C ASP A 94 -9.61 -20.76 5.57
N ARG A 95 -10.90 -20.83 5.92
CA ARG A 95 -11.94 -19.98 5.33
C ARG A 95 -11.68 -18.50 5.64
N ALA A 96 -11.35 -18.14 6.88
CA ALA A 96 -11.06 -16.76 7.23
C ALA A 96 -9.93 -16.19 6.34
N ILE A 97 -8.84 -16.94 6.17
CA ILE A 97 -7.72 -16.55 5.28
C ILE A 97 -8.21 -16.37 3.84
N ARG A 98 -8.96 -17.33 3.29
CA ARG A 98 -9.48 -17.24 1.91
C ARG A 98 -10.40 -16.03 1.72
N ASN A 99 -11.33 -15.81 2.65
CA ASN A 99 -12.21 -14.65 2.61
C ASN A 99 -11.40 -13.35 2.60
N SER A 100 -10.32 -13.25 3.38
CA SER A 100 -9.46 -12.07 3.40
C SER A 100 -8.74 -11.84 2.05
N PHE A 101 -8.33 -12.89 1.34
CA PHE A 101 -7.81 -12.77 -0.03
C PHE A 101 -8.89 -12.33 -1.04
N ASP A 102 -10.11 -12.84 -0.90
CA ASP A 102 -11.23 -12.51 -1.78
C ASP A 102 -11.60 -11.02 -1.67
N VAL A 103 -11.48 -10.44 -0.47
CA VAL A 103 -11.70 -9.00 -0.24
C VAL A 103 -10.81 -8.15 -1.15
N TRP A 104 -9.50 -8.43 -1.22
CA TRP A 104 -8.56 -7.70 -2.06
C TRP A 104 -8.74 -7.95 -3.55
N THR A 105 -9.01 -9.20 -3.95
CA THR A 105 -9.16 -9.57 -5.37
C THR A 105 -10.52 -9.20 -5.98
N SER A 106 -11.48 -8.74 -5.18
CA SER A 106 -12.83 -8.36 -5.62
C SER A 106 -12.97 -6.93 -6.16
N VAL A 107 -11.94 -6.09 -6.05
CA VAL A 107 -12.03 -4.64 -6.33
C VAL A 107 -12.14 -4.31 -7.83
N GLY A 108 -11.84 -5.26 -8.72
CA GLY A 108 -11.86 -5.06 -10.18
C GLY A 108 -10.54 -4.55 -10.77
N THR A 109 -9.44 -4.76 -10.05
CA THR A 109 -8.06 -4.44 -10.46
C THR A 109 -7.43 -5.60 -11.25
N SER A 110 -6.15 -5.49 -11.63
CA SER A 110 -5.42 -6.63 -12.21
C SER A 110 -5.00 -7.68 -11.17
N LEU A 111 -5.14 -7.37 -9.88
CA LEU A 111 -5.06 -8.35 -8.81
C LEU A 111 -6.39 -9.11 -8.74
N THR A 112 -6.40 -10.30 -9.32
CA THR A 112 -7.61 -11.14 -9.45
C THR A 112 -7.44 -12.46 -8.71
N PRO A 113 -8.50 -13.26 -8.52
CA PRO A 113 -8.36 -14.60 -7.98
C PRO A 113 -7.41 -15.49 -8.80
N ALA A 114 -7.27 -15.23 -10.11
CA ALA A 114 -6.35 -15.95 -10.98
C ALA A 114 -4.88 -15.55 -10.78
N SER A 115 -4.61 -14.34 -10.28
CA SER A 115 -3.26 -13.90 -9.90
C SER A 115 -2.74 -14.68 -8.69
N LEU A 116 -3.65 -15.17 -7.86
CA LEU A 116 -3.32 -16.06 -6.76
C LEU A 116 -2.92 -17.44 -7.29
N GLY A 117 -1.94 -18.05 -6.64
CA GLY A 117 -1.47 -19.43 -6.85
C GLY A 117 -2.58 -20.48 -6.86
N ALA A 118 -2.18 -21.74 -6.89
CA ALA A 118 -3.09 -22.85 -6.56
C ALA A 118 -3.83 -22.60 -5.22
N ALA A 119 -4.75 -23.50 -4.88
CA ALA A 119 -5.48 -23.41 -3.62
C ALA A 119 -4.53 -23.15 -2.43
N LEU A 120 -4.99 -22.33 -1.48
CA LEU A 120 -4.28 -22.03 -0.24
C LEU A 120 -3.77 -23.35 0.37
N THR A 121 -2.46 -23.48 0.47
CA THR A 121 -1.83 -24.74 0.89
C THR A 121 -1.71 -24.78 2.42
N GLN A 122 -2.20 -25.86 3.02
CA GLN A 122 -2.02 -26.14 4.45
C GLN A 122 -0.72 -26.90 4.66
N ILE A 123 0.11 -26.42 5.59
CA ILE A 123 1.32 -27.12 6.03
C ILE A 123 1.31 -27.34 7.54
N SER A 124 1.86 -28.46 8.00
CA SER A 124 1.97 -28.75 9.45
C SER A 124 3.29 -28.28 10.06
N THR A 125 4.16 -27.64 9.28
CA THR A 125 5.47 -27.17 9.72
C THR A 125 5.32 -26.09 10.79
N GLN A 126 5.96 -26.29 11.94
CA GLN A 126 6.05 -25.27 12.99
C GLN A 126 7.04 -24.18 12.57
N SER A 127 6.73 -22.92 12.87
CA SER A 127 7.59 -21.78 12.53
C SER A 127 7.97 -21.74 11.05
N ALA A 128 6.95 -21.83 10.19
CA ALA A 128 7.13 -21.93 8.75
C ALA A 128 7.49 -20.61 8.05
N CYS A 129 7.37 -19.47 8.73
CA CYS A 129 7.59 -18.15 8.14
C CYS A 129 9.09 -17.86 8.14
N ASN A 130 9.63 -17.59 6.97
CA ASN A 130 11.02 -17.25 6.73
C ASN A 130 11.09 -16.30 5.54
N PHE A 131 11.17 -14.99 5.81
CA PHE A 131 11.12 -13.89 4.82
C PHE A 131 12.21 -13.89 3.72
N SER A 132 13.00 -14.95 3.64
CA SER A 132 14.08 -15.15 2.67
C SER A 132 14.06 -16.57 2.06
N ASP A 133 12.94 -17.29 2.13
CA ASP A 133 12.78 -18.60 1.49
C ASP A 133 12.00 -18.55 0.18
N GLY A 134 11.40 -17.40 -0.13
CA GLY A 134 10.60 -17.18 -1.33
C GLY A 134 9.25 -17.87 -1.27
N LEU A 135 8.70 -18.17 -0.09
CA LEU A 135 7.42 -18.85 0.06
C LEU A 135 6.53 -18.04 0.99
N ASN A 136 5.49 -17.45 0.42
CA ASN A 136 4.65 -16.55 1.19
C ASN A 136 3.79 -17.31 2.21
N SER A 137 4.08 -17.13 3.51
CA SER A 137 3.57 -17.96 4.60
C SER A 137 2.76 -17.16 5.62
N ILE A 138 1.74 -17.79 6.19
CA ILE A 138 0.97 -17.24 7.31
C ILE A 138 1.19 -18.13 8.54
N CYS A 139 1.65 -17.54 9.64
CA CYS A 139 2.04 -18.26 10.85
C CYS A 139 1.31 -17.79 12.10
N PHE A 140 0.79 -18.77 12.85
CA PHE A 140 0.12 -18.62 14.14
C PHE A 140 0.89 -19.33 15.28
N ASN A 141 2.20 -19.45 15.14
CA ASN A 141 3.02 -20.22 16.08
C ASN A 141 4.49 -19.81 16.10
N GLN A 142 4.80 -18.63 15.58
CA GLN A 142 6.18 -18.17 15.44
C GLN A 142 6.34 -16.83 16.14
N SER A 143 7.24 -16.80 17.12
CA SER A 143 7.64 -15.55 17.76
C SER A 143 8.68 -14.82 16.90
N ASP A 144 8.69 -13.51 17.01
CA ASP A 144 9.60 -12.61 16.30
C ASP A 144 9.85 -11.37 17.19
N PRO A 145 11.09 -10.83 17.22
CA PRO A 145 11.41 -9.61 17.97
C PRO A 145 10.56 -8.38 17.59
N ALA A 146 9.92 -8.37 16.42
CA ALA A 146 9.02 -7.31 15.98
C ALA A 146 7.70 -7.27 16.76
N PHE A 147 7.35 -8.29 17.55
CA PHE A 147 6.22 -8.25 18.49
C PHE A 147 6.52 -7.37 19.71
N THR A 148 6.64 -6.06 19.48
CA THR A 148 6.70 -5.05 20.53
C THR A 148 5.32 -4.83 21.16
N THR A 149 5.22 -3.94 22.15
CA THR A 149 3.96 -3.62 22.80
C THR A 149 2.94 -3.09 21.80
N GLY A 150 1.74 -3.67 21.77
CA GLY A 150 0.64 -3.23 20.91
C GLY A 150 0.58 -3.87 19.52
N VAL A 151 1.65 -4.52 19.05
CA VAL A 151 1.66 -5.23 17.77
C VAL A 151 0.84 -6.51 17.86
N LEU A 152 -0.20 -6.62 17.02
CA LEU A 152 -1.10 -7.78 16.95
C LEU A 152 -0.57 -8.82 15.96
N ALA A 153 -0.23 -8.35 14.77
CA ALA A 153 0.37 -9.08 13.68
C ALA A 153 1.29 -8.12 12.91
N PHE A 154 2.11 -8.65 12.02
CA PHE A 154 2.83 -7.85 11.04
C PHE A 154 3.19 -8.72 9.84
N THR A 155 3.48 -8.05 8.72
CA THR A 155 3.92 -8.70 7.49
C THR A 155 5.36 -8.33 7.18
N ARG A 156 6.24 -9.32 6.98
CA ARG A 156 7.59 -9.10 6.46
C ARG A 156 7.55 -9.23 4.95
N VAL A 157 7.72 -8.11 4.25
CA VAL A 157 7.77 -8.07 2.79
C VAL A 157 9.23 -8.01 2.34
N ASN A 158 9.63 -8.97 1.51
CA ASN A 158 10.87 -8.95 0.78
C ASN A 158 10.57 -8.70 -0.69
N SER A 159 11.20 -7.69 -1.25
CA SER A 159 11.00 -7.31 -2.63
C SER A 159 12.34 -6.99 -3.27
N TRP A 160 12.41 -7.20 -4.57
CA TRP A 160 13.65 -7.04 -5.31
C TRP A 160 13.56 -5.90 -6.31
N ASP A 161 14.69 -5.24 -6.52
CA ASP A 161 14.82 -3.97 -7.22
C ASP A 161 15.48 -4.11 -8.60
N ALA A 162 15.58 -5.35 -9.09
CA ALA A 162 16.11 -5.71 -10.40
C ALA A 162 15.28 -6.83 -11.06
N LEU A 163 15.41 -6.95 -12.38
CA LEU A 163 14.80 -8.03 -13.16
C LEU A 163 15.64 -9.30 -13.09
N GLY A 164 14.99 -10.46 -13.21
CA GLY A 164 15.63 -11.76 -13.30
C GLY A 164 16.18 -12.32 -11.99
N PHE A 165 15.88 -11.69 -10.85
CA PHE A 165 16.27 -12.21 -9.55
C PHE A 165 15.41 -13.41 -9.16
N VAL A 166 16.01 -14.40 -8.50
CA VAL A 166 15.35 -15.64 -8.11
C VAL A 166 15.58 -15.86 -6.62
N LEU A 167 14.49 -16.05 -5.88
CA LEU A 167 14.52 -16.43 -4.46
C LEU A 167 13.82 -17.77 -4.28
N GLY A 168 14.48 -18.73 -3.64
CA GLY A 168 13.91 -20.05 -3.40
C GLY A 168 13.46 -20.74 -4.69
N THR A 169 12.18 -21.10 -4.74
CA THR A 169 11.53 -21.74 -5.90
C THR A 169 10.76 -20.77 -6.78
N ASN A 170 10.76 -19.47 -6.48
CA ASN A 170 9.99 -18.49 -7.23
C ASN A 170 10.54 -18.30 -8.64
N PRO A 171 9.66 -17.98 -9.62
CA PRO A 171 10.13 -17.60 -10.94
C PRO A 171 10.99 -16.33 -10.86
N PRO A 172 11.86 -16.10 -11.85
CA PRO A 172 12.63 -14.86 -11.91
C PRO A 172 11.75 -13.61 -11.93
N THR A 173 12.14 -12.57 -11.21
CA THR A 173 11.40 -11.29 -11.19
C THR A 173 11.26 -10.71 -12.61
N THR A 174 10.06 -10.21 -12.90
CA THR A 174 9.62 -9.65 -14.17
C THR A 174 9.33 -8.15 -14.10
N ILE A 175 9.20 -7.59 -12.89
CA ILE A 175 9.08 -6.15 -12.65
C ILE A 175 10.09 -5.67 -11.60
N ILE A 176 10.34 -4.37 -11.57
CA ILE A 176 11.16 -3.72 -10.53
C ILE A 176 10.26 -3.46 -9.31
N GLY A 177 10.77 -3.72 -8.11
CA GLY A 177 9.97 -3.69 -6.88
C GLY A 177 9.12 -4.94 -6.71
N GLU A 178 9.43 -6.02 -7.44
CA GLU A 178 8.63 -7.25 -7.34
C GLU A 178 8.76 -7.84 -5.93
N ILE A 179 7.62 -8.09 -5.29
CA ILE A 179 7.58 -8.84 -4.03
C ILE A 179 7.94 -10.28 -4.35
N VAL A 180 8.98 -10.78 -3.69
CA VAL A 180 9.54 -12.13 -3.87
C VAL A 180 9.31 -13.01 -2.66
N ASP A 181 8.93 -12.43 -1.53
CA ASP A 181 8.54 -13.11 -0.30
C ASP A 181 7.66 -12.18 0.54
N ALA A 182 6.62 -12.71 1.16
CA ALA A 182 5.75 -11.98 2.08
C ALA A 182 5.23 -12.96 3.14
N ASP A 183 5.65 -12.75 4.39
CA ASP A 183 5.25 -13.60 5.50
C ASP A 183 4.43 -12.82 6.53
N ILE A 184 3.30 -13.40 6.95
CA ILE A 184 2.43 -12.83 7.99
C ILE A 184 2.64 -13.58 9.29
N TYR A 185 2.96 -12.82 10.33
CA TYR A 185 3.17 -13.30 11.68
C TYR A 185 2.04 -12.83 12.57
N PHE A 186 1.30 -13.76 13.17
CA PHE A 186 0.34 -13.45 14.23
C PHE A 186 0.97 -13.65 15.60
N ARG A 187 0.74 -12.70 16.52
CA ARG A 187 1.28 -12.78 17.87
C ARG A 187 0.67 -13.96 18.63
N THR A 188 1.52 -14.84 19.15
CA THR A 188 1.07 -16.09 19.79
C THR A 188 1.66 -16.34 21.17
N ASP A 189 2.15 -15.30 21.85
CA ASP A 189 2.72 -15.38 23.20
C ASP A 189 1.65 -15.48 24.32
N GLY A 190 0.37 -15.43 23.95
CA GLY A 190 -0.75 -15.47 24.88
C GLY A 190 -1.09 -14.12 25.54
N ALA A 191 -0.37 -13.04 25.20
CA ALA A 191 -0.69 -11.69 25.70
C ALA A 191 -2.03 -11.16 25.14
N LEU A 192 -2.46 -11.68 23.99
CA LEU A 192 -3.72 -11.38 23.33
C LEU A 192 -4.22 -12.62 22.58
N THR A 193 -5.47 -12.55 22.12
CA THR A 193 -6.12 -13.65 21.40
C THR A 193 -6.89 -13.12 20.19
N PHE A 194 -7.08 -14.00 19.22
CA PHE A 194 -7.87 -13.76 18.02
C PHE A 194 -9.10 -14.66 18.02
N ALA A 195 -10.17 -14.24 17.38
CA ALA A 195 -11.35 -15.05 17.18
C ALA A 195 -11.77 -14.99 15.71
N THR A 196 -12.14 -16.14 15.16
CA THR A 196 -12.84 -16.20 13.88
C THR A 196 -14.22 -15.55 14.00
N ARG A 197 -14.83 -15.22 12.85
CA ARG A 197 -16.12 -14.52 12.79
C ARG A 197 -17.15 -15.14 13.72
N GLU A 198 -17.31 -16.46 13.65
CA GLU A 198 -18.35 -17.18 14.38
C GLU A 198 -18.04 -17.26 15.87
N ALA A 199 -16.76 -17.24 16.26
CA ALA A 199 -16.32 -17.26 17.65
C ALA A 199 -16.35 -15.88 18.33
N LEU A 200 -16.26 -14.78 17.59
CA LEU A 200 -16.03 -13.44 18.15
C LEU A 200 -17.08 -13.02 19.19
N ALA A 201 -18.35 -13.37 18.97
CA ALA A 201 -19.44 -13.04 19.90
C ALA A 201 -19.28 -13.70 21.28
N ALA A 202 -18.73 -14.92 21.32
CA ALA A 202 -18.44 -15.65 22.55
C ALA A 202 -17.09 -15.25 23.17
N HIS A 203 -16.22 -14.60 22.39
CA HIS A 203 -14.85 -14.23 22.75
C HIS A 203 -14.61 -12.72 22.57
N GLN A 204 -15.38 -11.89 23.27
CA GLN A 204 -15.35 -10.42 23.13
C GLN A 204 -14.02 -9.76 23.54
N ASN A 205 -13.13 -10.48 24.23
CA ASN A 205 -11.78 -10.01 24.57
C ASN A 205 -10.73 -10.42 23.51
N SER A 206 -11.17 -10.91 22.35
CA SER A 206 -10.31 -11.28 21.23
C SER A 206 -10.46 -10.28 20.09
N PHE A 207 -9.41 -10.12 19.29
CA PHE A 207 -9.47 -9.37 18.04
C PHE A 207 -10.10 -10.23 16.94
N ASP A 208 -10.84 -9.60 16.03
CA ASP A 208 -11.38 -10.29 14.84
C ASP A 208 -10.23 -10.73 13.92
N LEU A 209 -10.04 -12.03 13.77
CA LEU A 209 -8.96 -12.62 12.98
C LEU A 209 -9.02 -12.15 11.53
N GLU A 210 -10.22 -12.09 10.95
CA GLU A 210 -10.39 -11.76 9.54
C GLU A 210 -10.02 -10.28 9.28
N SER A 211 -10.39 -9.35 10.17
CA SER A 211 -10.02 -7.94 10.07
C SER A 211 -8.51 -7.73 10.11
N VAL A 212 -7.82 -8.35 11.07
CA VAL A 212 -6.35 -8.27 11.17
C VAL A 212 -5.72 -8.92 9.94
N MET A 213 -6.21 -10.07 9.49
CA MET A 213 -5.73 -10.73 8.28
C MET A 213 -5.89 -9.87 7.02
N ILE A 214 -7.02 -9.18 6.84
CA ILE A 214 -7.21 -8.30 5.66
C ILE A 214 -6.19 -7.16 5.71
N HIS A 215 -5.94 -6.56 6.87
CA HIS A 215 -4.92 -5.52 7.06
C HIS A 215 -3.52 -6.03 6.68
N GLU A 216 -3.10 -7.16 7.25
CA GLU A 216 -1.79 -7.75 6.95
C GLU A 216 -1.65 -8.13 5.47
N LEU A 217 -2.72 -8.61 4.84
CA LEU A 217 -2.73 -8.85 3.40
C LEU A 217 -2.58 -7.56 2.59
N GLY A 218 -2.96 -6.40 3.11
CA GLY A 218 -2.64 -5.13 2.45
C GLY A 218 -1.13 -4.90 2.40
N HIS A 219 -0.41 -5.12 3.49
CA HIS A 219 1.05 -5.09 3.49
C HIS A 219 1.65 -6.13 2.55
N TRP A 220 1.13 -7.36 2.57
CA TRP A 220 1.50 -8.43 1.64
C TRP A 220 1.40 -7.95 0.19
N PHE A 221 0.34 -7.22 -0.17
CA PHE A 221 0.15 -6.71 -1.53
C PHE A 221 0.92 -5.41 -1.84
N GLY A 222 1.67 -4.84 -0.89
CA GLY A 222 2.53 -3.68 -1.11
C GLY A 222 2.04 -2.36 -0.49
N PHE A 223 0.96 -2.38 0.31
CA PHE A 223 0.51 -1.19 1.02
C PHE A 223 1.36 -0.91 2.25
N SER A 224 1.46 0.36 2.60
CA SER A 224 1.85 0.81 3.95
C SER A 224 0.60 1.25 4.73
N HIS A 225 0.79 1.72 5.94
CA HIS A 225 -0.33 2.25 6.74
C HIS A 225 -0.92 3.52 6.13
N SER A 226 -2.24 3.65 6.20
CA SER A 226 -2.99 4.85 5.81
C SER A 226 -3.33 5.69 7.05
N ALA A 227 -3.27 7.01 6.92
CA ALA A 227 -3.77 7.94 7.94
C ALA A 227 -5.29 8.18 7.81
N VAL A 228 -5.96 7.57 6.82
CA VAL A 228 -7.42 7.63 6.70
C VAL A 228 -8.05 6.69 7.72
N LEU A 229 -8.71 7.23 8.73
CA LEU A 229 -9.28 6.49 9.88
C LEU A 229 -10.20 5.31 9.50
N ARG A 230 -10.91 5.41 8.37
CA ARG A 230 -11.82 4.35 7.89
C ARG A 230 -11.14 3.30 7.02
N ALA A 231 -9.88 3.52 6.61
CA ALA A 231 -9.16 2.58 5.76
C ALA A 231 -8.86 1.28 6.52
N MET A 232 -8.86 0.17 5.80
CA MET A 232 -8.38 -1.10 6.35
C MET A 232 -6.90 -1.01 6.72
N MET A 233 -6.13 -0.22 5.96
CA MET A 233 -4.72 0.04 6.24
C MET A 233 -4.48 1.06 7.37
N TYR A 234 -5.51 1.48 8.12
CA TYR A 234 -5.30 2.28 9.32
C TYR A 234 -4.48 1.49 10.36
N PRO A 235 -3.42 2.05 10.96
CA PRO A 235 -2.44 1.32 11.79
C PRO A 235 -3.01 0.74 13.10
N PHE A 236 -4.19 1.19 13.53
CA PHE A 236 -4.77 0.76 14.80
C PHE A 236 -6.03 -0.09 14.56
N ALA A 237 -6.01 -1.30 15.10
CA ALA A 237 -7.18 -2.16 15.12
C ALA A 237 -8.30 -1.55 15.98
N PRO A 238 -9.57 -1.82 15.64
CA PRO A 238 -10.68 -1.43 16.49
C PRO A 238 -10.64 -2.21 17.83
N PRO A 239 -11.43 -1.81 18.85
CA PRO A 239 -11.48 -2.50 20.13
C PRO A 239 -11.78 -4.01 19.98
N GLN A 240 -11.30 -4.80 20.94
CA GLN A 240 -11.59 -6.25 21.00
C GLN A 240 -13.11 -6.51 20.96
N GLY A 241 -13.50 -7.63 20.36
CA GLY A 241 -14.91 -8.00 20.17
C GLY A 241 -15.62 -7.24 19.05
N THR A 242 -14.91 -6.37 18.32
CA THR A 242 -15.42 -5.64 17.15
C THR A 242 -14.59 -5.96 15.91
N PHE A 243 -15.08 -5.54 14.75
CA PHE A 243 -14.42 -5.75 13.45
C PHE A 243 -14.25 -4.41 12.73
N THR A 244 -13.31 -4.36 11.80
CA THR A 244 -13.02 -3.17 11.00
C THR A 244 -14.14 -2.91 9.98
N GLY A 245 -14.56 -1.66 9.82
CA GLY A 245 -15.51 -1.25 8.78
C GLY A 245 -17.00 -1.15 9.17
N GLY A 246 -17.39 -1.26 10.45
CA GLY A 246 -18.75 -0.89 10.89
C GLY A 246 -19.69 -2.05 11.19
N VAL A 247 -20.66 -2.38 10.33
CA VAL A 247 -21.57 -3.56 10.48
C VAL A 247 -21.16 -4.64 9.47
N ARG A 248 -20.77 -5.83 9.95
CA ARG A 248 -20.26 -6.92 9.11
C ARG A 248 -21.40 -7.45 8.29
N CYS A 249 -21.27 -7.46 6.96
CA CYS A 249 -22.28 -8.05 6.09
C CYS A 249 -22.64 -9.48 6.57
N PRO A 250 -23.93 -9.80 6.77
CA PRO A 250 -24.36 -11.16 7.05
C PRO A 250 -23.96 -12.14 5.93
N THR A 251 -23.86 -11.64 4.69
CA THR A 251 -23.35 -12.39 3.53
C THR A 251 -22.55 -11.48 2.59
N PRO A 252 -21.60 -11.97 1.78
CA PRO A 252 -20.79 -11.15 0.86
C PRO A 252 -21.59 -10.26 -0.11
N ASN A 253 -22.88 -10.53 -0.32
CA ASN A 253 -23.72 -9.87 -1.34
C ASN A 253 -24.81 -8.93 -0.77
N THR A 254 -24.85 -8.68 0.55
CA THR A 254 -25.94 -7.87 1.16
C THR A 254 -25.72 -6.36 1.18
N GLY A 255 -24.70 -5.84 0.47
CA GLY A 255 -24.57 -4.40 0.22
C GLY A 255 -24.29 -3.53 1.46
N CYS A 256 -23.78 -4.09 2.56
CA CYS A 256 -23.14 -3.27 3.60
C CYS A 256 -21.70 -2.93 3.18
N ASP A 257 -21.11 -1.92 3.82
CA ASP A 257 -19.75 -1.45 3.54
C ASP A 257 -18.79 -2.64 3.49
N LEU A 258 -18.23 -2.90 2.31
CA LEU A 258 -17.17 -3.89 2.12
C LEU A 258 -15.97 -3.50 3.01
N PRO A 259 -15.14 -4.46 3.47
CA PRO A 259 -14.09 -4.18 4.45
C PRO A 259 -13.09 -3.12 3.99
N LEU A 260 -12.85 -3.03 2.68
CA LEU A 260 -12.00 -2.00 2.08
C LEU A 260 -12.77 -0.70 1.87
N ALA A 261 -12.26 0.37 2.45
CA ALA A 261 -12.70 1.73 2.19
C ALA A 261 -12.31 2.18 0.78
N ASP A 262 -12.85 3.33 0.36
CA ASP A 262 -12.51 3.93 -0.93
C ASP A 262 -11.00 4.20 -1.06
N ASP A 263 -10.35 4.57 0.04
CA ASP A 263 -8.89 4.78 0.12
C ASP A 263 -8.10 3.52 -0.25
N ASP A 264 -8.41 2.38 0.38
CA ASP A 264 -7.75 1.10 0.11
C ASP A 264 -7.98 0.66 -1.35
N ARG A 265 -9.21 0.83 -1.86
CA ARG A 265 -9.54 0.48 -3.25
C ARG A 265 -8.78 1.33 -4.24
N ALA A 266 -8.67 2.62 -3.98
CA ALA A 266 -8.01 3.53 -4.89
C ALA A 266 -6.48 3.37 -4.85
N GLY A 267 -5.90 3.03 -3.70
CA GLY A 267 -4.52 2.54 -3.61
C GLY A 267 -4.29 1.24 -4.38
N LEU A 268 -5.25 0.33 -4.34
CA LEU A 268 -5.13 -0.94 -5.07
C LEU A 268 -5.13 -0.73 -6.59
N ARG A 269 -5.88 0.27 -7.09
CA ARG A 269 -5.87 0.65 -8.50
C ARG A 269 -4.52 1.19 -8.96
N VAL A 270 -3.77 1.84 -8.07
CA VAL A 270 -2.42 2.33 -8.35
C VAL A 270 -1.43 1.18 -8.39
N LEU A 271 -1.48 0.27 -7.42
CA LEU A 271 -0.58 -0.89 -7.38
C LEU A 271 -0.87 -1.89 -8.51
N TYR A 272 -2.14 -2.16 -8.79
CA TYR A 272 -2.59 -3.20 -9.71
C TYR A 272 -3.54 -2.61 -10.76
N PRO A 273 -3.06 -1.75 -11.66
CA PRO A 273 -3.93 -1.07 -12.62
C PRO A 273 -4.64 -2.08 -13.53
N ASN A 274 -5.92 -1.83 -13.78
CA ASN A 274 -6.71 -2.51 -14.79
C ASN A 274 -7.10 -1.47 -15.86
N PRO A 275 -6.68 -1.64 -17.13
CA PRO A 275 -7.03 -0.70 -18.19
C PRO A 275 -8.54 -0.50 -18.42
N ALA A 276 -9.37 -1.44 -17.94
CA ALA A 276 -10.82 -1.35 -18.02
C ALA A 276 -11.47 -0.65 -16.81
N ASP A 277 -10.72 -0.30 -15.77
CA ASP A 277 -11.26 0.42 -14.61
C ASP A 277 -11.64 1.86 -15.01
N PRO A 278 -12.89 2.31 -14.78
CA PRO A 278 -13.30 3.69 -15.08
C PRO A 278 -12.74 4.72 -14.08
N ASN A 279 -12.23 4.30 -12.92
CA ASN A 279 -11.73 5.19 -11.87
C ASN A 279 -10.26 5.55 -12.15
N VAL A 280 -10.05 6.43 -13.12
CA VAL A 280 -8.73 6.86 -13.60
C VAL A 280 -8.41 8.32 -13.28
N GLY A 281 -9.22 8.96 -12.43
CA GLY A 281 -9.06 10.36 -12.05
C GLY A 281 -7.78 10.60 -11.25
N THR A 282 -7.16 11.75 -11.48
CA THR A 282 -5.93 12.17 -10.80
C THR A 282 -6.06 13.62 -10.31
N ILE A 283 -5.59 13.87 -9.09
CA ILE A 283 -5.46 15.21 -8.51
C ILE A 283 -4.02 15.35 -8.03
N SER A 284 -3.36 16.46 -8.35
CA SER A 284 -1.97 16.70 -7.93
C SER A 284 -1.72 18.17 -7.68
N GLY A 285 -0.73 18.48 -6.86
CA GLY A 285 -0.33 19.85 -6.57
C GLY A 285 0.93 19.92 -5.71
N PHE A 286 1.18 21.10 -5.14
CA PHE A 286 2.30 21.36 -4.24
C PHE A 286 1.82 21.97 -2.94
N ILE A 287 2.45 21.56 -1.84
CA ILE A 287 2.21 22.07 -0.49
C ILE A 287 3.41 22.95 -0.13
N LEU A 288 3.24 24.26 -0.32
CA LEU A 288 4.32 25.22 -0.15
C LEU A 288 4.11 26.02 1.15
N PRO A 289 5.17 26.23 1.95
CA PRO A 289 5.10 27.11 3.10
C PRO A 289 4.86 28.55 2.67
N ALA A 290 4.02 29.28 3.41
CA ALA A 290 3.80 30.70 3.17
C ALA A 290 5.08 31.54 3.40
N ASN A 291 5.97 31.10 4.29
CA ASN A 291 7.27 31.69 4.54
C ASN A 291 8.36 30.59 4.57
N PRO A 292 8.90 30.20 3.40
CA PRO A 292 9.88 29.12 3.30
C PRO A 292 11.11 29.33 4.19
N SER A 293 11.57 30.58 4.30
CA SER A 293 12.75 30.96 5.10
C SER A 293 12.58 30.73 6.60
N MET A 294 11.35 30.56 7.09
CA MET A 294 11.06 30.22 8.48
C MET A 294 10.60 28.76 8.62
N SER A 295 9.66 28.32 7.79
CA SER A 295 9.01 27.01 7.93
C SER A 295 9.91 25.83 7.54
N LEU A 296 10.93 26.07 6.72
CA LEU A 296 11.93 25.07 6.32
C LEU A 296 13.29 25.35 6.94
N ALA A 297 13.39 26.37 7.80
CA ALA A 297 14.64 26.73 8.48
C ALA A 297 15.08 25.58 9.40
N GLY A 298 16.35 25.20 9.30
CA GLY A 298 16.92 24.15 10.13
C GLY A 298 16.64 22.72 9.66
N LEU A 299 15.85 22.52 8.59
CA LEU A 299 15.80 21.21 7.94
C LEU A 299 17.16 20.93 7.29
N PRO A 300 17.80 19.79 7.61
CA PRO A 300 19.06 19.43 6.99
C PRO A 300 18.86 19.23 5.48
N SER A 301 19.90 19.53 4.72
CA SER A 301 19.96 19.26 3.29
C SER A 301 19.83 17.74 3.07
N PRO A 302 18.84 17.27 2.30
CA PRO A 302 18.62 15.83 2.09
C PRO A 302 19.74 15.17 1.29
N ALA A 303 20.51 15.94 0.51
CA ALA A 303 21.71 15.52 -0.21
C ALA A 303 22.55 16.77 -0.57
N PRO A 304 23.88 16.67 -0.79
CA PRO A 304 24.73 17.81 -1.11
C PRO A 304 24.18 18.70 -2.25
N GLY A 305 24.03 19.99 -1.98
CA GLY A 305 23.50 20.97 -2.95
C GLY A 305 21.98 20.93 -3.15
N ARG A 306 21.24 20.17 -2.33
CA ARG A 306 19.78 20.04 -2.41
C ARG A 306 19.13 20.60 -1.16
N SER A 307 18.05 21.35 -1.33
CA SER A 307 17.29 21.91 -0.19
C SER A 307 15.88 21.35 -0.22
N VAL A 308 15.27 21.26 0.96
CA VAL A 308 13.82 21.07 1.07
C VAL A 308 13.15 22.37 0.61
N THR A 309 12.22 22.29 -0.33
CA THR A 309 11.55 23.47 -0.92
C THR A 309 10.04 23.49 -0.69
N GLY A 310 9.45 22.41 -0.18
CA GLY A 310 8.04 22.34 0.22
C GLY A 310 7.83 21.60 1.55
N ILE A 311 6.58 21.54 1.99
CA ILE A 311 6.21 20.82 3.22
C ILE A 311 6.34 19.33 2.97
N PHE A 312 7.26 18.67 3.66
CA PHE A 312 7.41 17.22 3.60
C PHE A 312 6.55 16.51 4.64
N GLY A 313 5.86 15.46 4.22
CA GLY A 313 5.08 14.58 5.06
C GLY A 313 3.75 15.10 5.56
N ALA A 314 3.13 15.96 4.76
CA ALA A 314 1.74 16.29 4.95
C ALA A 314 0.83 15.18 4.41
N HIS A 315 -0.24 14.86 5.14
CA HIS A 315 -1.30 13.99 4.65
C HIS A 315 -2.26 14.82 3.79
N VAL A 316 -2.49 14.39 2.55
CA VAL A 316 -3.39 15.06 1.61
C VAL A 316 -4.58 14.17 1.32
N VAL A 317 -5.78 14.70 1.54
CA VAL A 317 -7.02 13.92 1.49
C VAL A 317 -7.96 14.50 0.44
N ALA A 318 -8.46 13.63 -0.43
CA ALA A 318 -9.55 13.92 -1.35
C ALA A 318 -10.89 13.48 -0.73
N VAL A 319 -11.77 14.46 -0.52
CA VAL A 319 -13.12 14.25 0.02
C VAL A 319 -14.14 14.50 -1.08
N ASP A 320 -15.04 13.54 -1.31
CA ASP A 320 -16.15 13.70 -2.25
C ASP A 320 -17.02 14.89 -1.80
N ALA A 321 -17.17 15.89 -2.67
CA ALA A 321 -17.85 17.12 -2.31
C ALA A 321 -19.36 16.94 -2.10
N ALA A 322 -19.96 15.90 -2.69
CA ALA A 322 -21.38 15.60 -2.57
C ALA A 322 -21.70 14.78 -1.32
N THR A 323 -20.86 13.79 -0.99
CA THR A 323 -21.12 12.88 0.14
C THR A 323 -20.38 13.27 1.42
N GLY A 324 -19.29 14.04 1.32
CA GLY A 324 -18.39 14.31 2.44
C GLY A 324 -17.52 13.13 2.84
N ALA A 325 -17.54 12.02 2.09
CA ALA A 325 -16.71 10.85 2.37
C ALA A 325 -15.27 11.08 1.90
N VAL A 326 -14.30 10.60 2.69
CA VAL A 326 -12.90 10.49 2.25
C VAL A 326 -12.82 9.39 1.20
N VAL A 327 -12.35 9.74 0.01
CA VAL A 327 -12.20 8.81 -1.12
C VAL A 327 -10.77 8.31 -1.26
N ALA A 328 -9.80 9.14 -0.89
CA ALA A 328 -8.39 8.80 -0.95
C ALA A 328 -7.55 9.73 -0.07
N GLY A 329 -6.49 9.19 0.52
CA GLY A 329 -5.43 9.89 1.21
C GLY A 329 -4.07 9.55 0.60
N THR A 330 -3.15 10.51 0.60
CA THR A 330 -1.76 10.28 0.19
C THR A 330 -0.81 11.01 1.12
N PHE A 331 0.39 10.45 1.22
CA PHE A 331 1.53 11.16 1.77
C PHE A 331 2.13 12.08 0.70
N GLY A 332 2.09 13.39 0.95
CA GLY A 332 2.70 14.40 0.09
C GLY A 332 4.05 14.86 0.61
N GLY A 333 4.80 15.58 -0.21
CA GLY A 333 6.04 16.22 0.21
C GLY A 333 7.23 16.02 -0.70
N TRP A 334 7.11 15.13 -1.68
CA TRP A 334 8.23 14.71 -2.49
C TRP A 334 7.79 14.48 -3.93
N SER A 335 8.74 14.57 -4.84
CA SER A 335 8.59 14.17 -6.22
C SER A 335 9.82 13.38 -6.65
N CYS A 336 9.68 12.59 -7.70
CA CYS A 336 10.83 12.08 -8.41
C CYS A 336 10.63 12.29 -9.90
N ASN A 337 11.73 12.59 -10.58
CA ASN A 337 11.78 12.68 -12.02
C ASN A 337 12.99 11.87 -12.47
N PRO A 338 12.83 10.78 -13.24
CA PRO A 338 13.94 9.99 -13.76
C PRO A 338 14.99 10.81 -14.53
N ALA A 339 14.59 11.95 -15.10
CA ALA A 339 15.49 12.87 -15.80
C ALA A 339 16.21 13.86 -14.85
N ASN A 340 15.77 13.99 -13.60
CA ASN A 340 16.33 14.89 -12.59
C ASN A 340 16.39 14.22 -11.21
N LEU A 341 17.18 13.16 -11.15
CA LEU A 341 17.45 12.36 -9.96
C LEU A 341 18.34 13.11 -8.95
N PRO A 342 18.37 12.71 -7.66
CA PRO A 342 17.47 11.76 -6.98
C PRO A 342 16.10 12.40 -6.66
N SER A 343 15.27 11.74 -5.84
CA SER A 343 14.05 12.30 -5.24
C SER A 343 14.24 13.75 -4.76
N GLN A 344 13.21 14.57 -4.95
CA GLN A 344 13.12 15.96 -4.53
C GLN A 344 12.14 16.06 -3.37
N PHE A 345 12.38 16.98 -2.43
CA PHE A 345 11.49 17.23 -1.29
C PHE A 345 10.86 18.62 -1.44
N ASP A 346 9.90 18.70 -2.36
CA ASP A 346 9.36 19.93 -2.94
C ASP A 346 7.91 20.22 -2.57
N GLY A 347 7.30 19.41 -1.70
CA GLY A 347 5.90 19.56 -1.33
C GLY A 347 4.92 18.92 -2.33
N PHE A 348 5.39 18.26 -3.38
CA PHE A 348 4.50 17.66 -4.37
C PHE A 348 3.63 16.55 -3.77
N TYR A 349 2.39 16.45 -4.23
CA TYR A 349 1.50 15.33 -3.93
C TYR A 349 0.72 14.94 -5.18
N LYS A 350 0.28 13.69 -5.21
CA LYS A 350 -0.55 13.11 -6.26
C LYS A 350 -1.53 12.12 -5.65
N ILE A 351 -2.79 12.19 -6.03
CA ILE A 351 -3.85 11.24 -5.69
C ILE A 351 -4.37 10.69 -7.02
N GLU A 352 -4.44 9.37 -7.16
CA GLU A 352 -4.77 8.67 -8.41
C GLU A 352 -5.87 7.64 -8.18
N GLY A 353 -6.42 7.05 -9.24
CA GLY A 353 -7.43 6.01 -9.09
C GLY A 353 -8.79 6.53 -8.62
N LEU A 354 -9.04 7.84 -8.78
CA LEU A 354 -10.27 8.48 -8.33
C LEU A 354 -11.41 8.28 -9.33
N PRO A 355 -12.66 8.14 -8.84
CA PRO A 355 -13.83 8.23 -9.70
C PRO A 355 -13.87 9.52 -10.54
N VAL A 356 -14.09 9.40 -11.84
CA VAL A 356 -14.24 10.55 -12.74
C VAL A 356 -15.66 11.13 -12.68
N GLY A 357 -15.83 12.38 -13.10
CA GLY A 357 -17.13 13.05 -13.13
C GLY A 357 -17.65 13.49 -11.75
N ARG A 358 -16.79 13.52 -10.74
CA ARG A 358 -17.08 14.00 -9.39
C ARG A 358 -16.34 15.29 -9.08
N SER A 359 -16.78 15.98 -8.03
CA SER A 359 -16.06 17.12 -7.45
C SER A 359 -15.46 16.73 -6.12
N TYR A 360 -14.25 17.19 -5.84
CA TYR A 360 -13.51 16.85 -4.63
C TYR A 360 -13.12 18.12 -3.87
N LYS A 361 -13.20 18.06 -2.54
CA LYS A 361 -12.54 19.00 -1.64
C LYS A 361 -11.21 18.40 -1.23
N ILE A 362 -10.14 19.17 -1.36
CA ILE A 362 -8.80 18.75 -0.97
C ILE A 362 -8.46 19.36 0.38
N PHE A 363 -8.11 18.49 1.32
CA PHE A 363 -7.59 18.86 2.63
C PHE A 363 -6.13 18.47 2.72
N VAL A 364 -5.37 19.24 3.47
CA VAL A 364 -3.99 18.92 3.82
C VAL A 364 -3.92 19.00 5.34
N GLU A 365 -3.37 17.98 5.98
CA GLU A 365 -3.31 17.90 7.43
C GLU A 365 -1.93 17.41 7.90
N PRO A 366 -1.45 17.90 9.05
CA PRO A 366 -0.24 17.37 9.66
C PRO A 366 -0.46 15.96 10.20
N LEU A 367 0.59 15.15 10.21
CA LEU A 367 0.61 13.84 10.87
C LEU A 367 1.01 14.01 12.35
N ASP A 368 0.15 14.68 13.13
CA ASP A 368 0.41 15.00 14.53
C ASP A 368 -0.57 14.36 15.53
N SER A 369 -1.67 13.75 15.06
CA SER A 369 -2.60 12.85 15.76
C SER A 369 -3.85 12.61 14.88
N PRO A 370 -4.56 11.46 14.95
CA PRO A 370 -4.26 10.25 15.74
C PRO A 370 -3.20 9.35 15.10
N THR A 371 -2.77 9.65 13.88
CA THR A 371 -1.65 8.99 13.19
C THR A 371 -0.49 9.97 13.13
N ASP A 372 0.71 9.50 13.45
CA ASP A 372 1.93 10.29 13.37
C ASP A 372 2.92 9.76 12.32
N ALA A 373 4.05 10.44 12.16
CA ALA A 373 5.06 10.07 11.17
C ALA A 373 5.62 8.65 11.38
N SER A 374 5.71 8.19 12.63
CA SER A 374 6.28 6.88 12.96
C SER A 374 5.37 5.74 12.50
N ASP A 375 4.05 5.98 12.44
CA ASP A 375 3.08 5.00 11.96
C ASP A 375 3.24 4.70 10.46
N ILE A 376 3.83 5.61 9.69
CA ILE A 376 4.06 5.45 8.24
C ILE A 376 5.54 5.45 7.84
N GLN A 377 6.43 5.25 8.83
CA GLN A 377 7.88 5.43 8.67
C GLN A 377 8.47 4.58 7.53
N ASN A 378 7.96 3.36 7.34
CA ASN A 378 8.43 2.47 6.27
C ASN A 378 8.29 3.09 4.87
N ALA A 379 7.22 3.85 4.62
CA ALA A 379 7.02 4.54 3.35
C ALA A 379 7.91 5.77 3.19
N ILE A 380 8.32 6.39 4.31
CA ILE A 380 9.22 7.56 4.35
C ILE A 380 10.66 7.13 4.08
N ASP A 381 11.13 6.11 4.80
CA ASP A 381 12.52 5.64 4.70
C ASP A 381 12.84 5.10 3.31
N ALA A 382 11.84 4.53 2.64
CA ALA A 382 11.95 4.03 1.27
C ALA A 382 12.04 5.12 0.18
N LEU A 383 12.01 6.42 0.52
CA LEU A 383 12.13 7.52 -0.45
C LEU A 383 13.57 7.89 -0.80
N CYS A 384 14.52 7.49 0.04
CA CYS A 384 15.94 7.67 -0.16
C CYS A 384 16.67 6.36 0.10
N TRP A 385 17.50 5.94 -0.85
CA TRP A 385 18.27 4.70 -0.71
C TRP A 385 19.69 5.00 -0.27
N GLN A 386 20.24 4.13 0.56
CA GLN A 386 21.64 4.18 0.96
C GLN A 386 22.41 3.03 0.27
N VAL A 387 22.87 3.21 -0.98
CA VAL A 387 23.96 2.36 -1.48
C VAL A 387 25.25 2.96 -0.90
N ALA A 388 26.01 2.16 -0.14
CA ALA A 388 27.42 2.38 0.17
C ALA A 388 27.89 3.86 0.26
N LYS A 389 27.74 4.47 1.44
CA LYS A 389 28.46 5.63 2.01
C LYS A 389 28.60 6.96 1.21
N ASN A 390 28.38 7.04 -0.10
CA ASN A 390 28.86 8.18 -0.89
C ASN A 390 27.77 8.98 -1.63
N ASP A 391 26.55 8.45 -1.81
CA ASP A 391 25.39 9.19 -2.35
C ASP A 391 24.21 9.08 -1.38
N VAL A 392 24.34 9.74 -0.23
CA VAL A 392 23.37 9.67 0.87
C VAL A 392 22.25 10.68 0.61
N CYS A 393 21.13 10.19 0.09
CA CYS A 393 19.84 10.85 0.27
C CYS A 393 19.35 10.49 1.68
N THR A 394 18.92 11.48 2.46
CA THR A 394 18.20 11.26 3.73
C THR A 394 16.86 11.97 3.63
N PRO A 395 15.72 11.28 3.84
CA PRO A 395 14.43 11.95 3.86
C PRO A 395 14.44 13.01 4.97
N PRO A 396 13.94 14.23 4.72
CA PRO A 396 13.82 15.22 5.78
C PRO A 396 12.81 14.73 6.82
N ALA A 397 12.87 15.29 8.03
CA ALA A 397 11.86 15.01 9.04
C ALA A 397 10.46 15.43 8.53
N VAL A 398 9.45 14.63 8.84
CA VAL A 398 8.05 14.98 8.58
C VAL A 398 7.72 16.28 9.30
N ASN A 399 7.15 17.24 8.55
CA ASN A 399 6.74 18.51 9.10
C ASN A 399 5.32 18.37 9.66
N THR A 400 5.22 18.28 10.98
CA THR A 400 3.96 18.22 11.71
C THR A 400 3.47 19.59 12.19
N ASN A 401 4.27 20.65 12.00
CA ASN A 401 3.99 21.98 12.55
C ASN A 401 3.59 22.97 11.44
N PHE A 402 2.45 22.71 10.80
CA PHE A 402 1.87 23.65 9.83
C PHE A 402 0.36 23.77 9.99
N THR A 403 -0.15 24.94 9.63
CA THR A 403 -1.60 25.18 9.49
C THR A 403 -1.89 25.50 8.03
N THR A 404 -2.97 24.93 7.50
CA THR A 404 -3.33 25.16 6.10
C THR A 404 -4.09 26.45 5.92
N LYS A 405 -3.70 27.21 4.89
CA LYS A 405 -4.56 28.22 4.28
C LYS A 405 -4.81 27.79 2.85
N ILE A 406 -6.01 27.26 2.58
CA ILE A 406 -6.43 26.94 1.22
C ILE A 406 -6.71 28.27 0.51
N LYS A 407 -5.94 28.60 -0.52
CA LYS A 407 -6.31 29.67 -1.45
C LYS A 407 -7.22 29.05 -2.52
N PRO A 408 -8.47 29.50 -2.66
CA PRO A 408 -9.24 29.20 -3.86
C PRO A 408 -8.44 29.67 -5.08
N GLN A 409 -8.27 28.79 -6.08
CA GLN A 409 -7.74 29.20 -7.38
C GLN A 409 -8.82 29.91 -8.19
#